data_AF-A0A5A7UAB2-F1
#
_entry.id   AF-A0A5A7UAB2-F1
#
_cell.length_a   1.000
_cell.length_b   1.000
_cell.length_c   1.000
_cell.angle_alpha   90.00
_cell.angle_beta   90.00
_cell.angle_gamma   90.00
#
_symmetry.space_group_name_H-M   'P 1'
#
loop_
_entity.id
_entity.type
_entity.pdbx_description
1 polymer ?
#
loop_
_entity_poly.entity_id
_entity_poly.type
_entity_poly.pdbx_seq_one_letter_code
_entity_poly.pdbx_strand_id
1 'polypeptide(L)'
;MIVNSIRAQYGGPSQTSFMYSKPYSKRIDNLRMPLGYQPPKFQQFDGKGNPKQHIAHFVETCENARSRGDQLVRQLVRSLKGNAFGWYTDLESEVIDSWEQLKIEFLNRFYSTRHVVSMMELTNTRKRKEDPVIDYINRW
;
A
#
# COMPACT_ATOMS: atom_id res chain seq x y z
N MET A 1 47.39 37.70 -28.80
CA MET A 1 46.58 37.50 -27.57
C MET A 1 45.65 36.33 -27.83
N ILE A 2 45.96 35.16 -27.26
CA ILE A 2 45.21 33.91 -27.43
C ILE A 2 44.56 33.63 -26.07
N VAL A 3 43.23 33.58 -26.01
CA VAL A 3 42.49 33.27 -24.78
C VAL A 3 42.07 31.81 -24.78
N ASN A 4 42.70 31.03 -23.90
CA ASN A 4 42.23 29.72 -23.49
C ASN A 4 40.98 29.90 -22.61
N SER A 5 39.94 29.10 -22.83
CA SER A 5 38.94 28.80 -21.80
C SER A 5 38.33 27.43 -22.05
N ILE A 6 38.94 26.44 -21.40
CA ILE A 6 38.40 25.09 -21.22
C ILE A 6 37.32 25.19 -20.15
N ARG A 7 36.07 24.88 -20.49
CA ARG A 7 35.00 24.61 -19.51
C ARG A 7 34.63 23.12 -19.58
N ALA A 8 35.40 22.31 -18.89
CA ALA A 8 34.90 21.02 -18.40
C ALA A 8 33.99 21.33 -17.20
N GLN A 9 32.76 20.81 -17.14
CA GLN A 9 32.17 20.23 -15.92
C GLN A 9 31.02 19.26 -16.28
N TYR A 10 31.30 17.98 -16.08
CA TYR A 10 30.48 16.93 -15.46
C TYR A 10 28.96 16.93 -15.71
N GLY A 11 28.53 16.17 -16.73
CA GLY A 11 27.19 15.57 -16.74
C GLY A 11 27.15 14.43 -15.71
N GLY A 12 26.82 14.77 -14.46
CA GLY A 12 26.41 13.77 -13.46
C GLY A 12 25.15 13.03 -13.95
N PRO A 13 24.88 11.80 -13.45
CA PRO A 13 23.72 11.04 -13.88
C PRO A 13 22.45 11.87 -13.67
N SER A 14 21.67 11.99 -14.75
CA SER A 14 20.36 12.63 -14.76
C SER A 14 19.61 12.24 -13.50
N GLN A 15 19.32 13.21 -12.64
CA GLN A 15 18.43 13.00 -11.50
C GLN A 15 17.12 12.43 -12.07
N THR A 16 16.92 11.12 -11.96
CA THR A 16 15.62 10.52 -12.15
C THR A 16 14.76 11.16 -11.09
N SER A 17 13.91 12.11 -11.50
CA SER A 17 12.89 12.67 -10.63
C SER A 17 12.12 11.49 -10.05
N PHE A 18 12.34 11.16 -8.77
CA PHE A 18 11.52 10.23 -8.01
C PHE A 18 10.16 10.90 -7.74
N MET A 19 9.53 11.37 -8.81
CA MET A 19 8.22 12.00 -8.76
C MET A 19 7.23 10.89 -8.47
N TYR A 20 6.53 11.03 -7.35
CA TYR A 20 5.37 10.22 -7.03
C TYR A 20 4.38 10.29 -8.21
N SER A 21 4.24 9.18 -8.92
CA SER A 21 3.24 8.99 -9.96
C SER A 21 1.95 8.48 -9.36
N LYS A 22 0.82 9.06 -9.76
CA LYS A 22 -0.49 8.59 -9.30
C LYS A 22 -0.78 7.24 -9.99
N PRO A 23 -1.14 6.19 -9.23
CA PRO A 23 -1.40 4.88 -9.82
C PRO A 23 -2.71 4.82 -10.61
N TYR A 24 -3.51 5.89 -10.59
CA TYR A 24 -4.82 5.95 -11.21
C TYR A 24 -4.88 6.80 -12.46
N SER A 25 -5.84 6.50 -13.32
CA SER A 25 -6.00 7.14 -14.63
C SER A 25 -6.28 8.64 -14.53
N LYS A 26 -6.00 9.37 -15.62
CA LYS A 26 -6.33 10.80 -15.75
C LYS A 26 -7.82 11.07 -15.59
N ARG A 27 -8.70 10.11 -15.94
CA ARG A 27 -10.15 10.23 -15.71
C ARG A 27 -10.42 10.43 -14.22
N ILE A 28 -9.82 9.59 -13.39
CA ILE A 28 -9.94 9.68 -11.93
C ILE A 28 -9.31 10.98 -11.42
N ASP A 29 -8.15 11.37 -11.93
CA ASP A 29 -7.49 12.60 -11.46
C ASP A 29 -8.34 13.87 -11.72
N ASN A 30 -9.07 13.86 -12.83
CA ASN A 30 -9.98 14.96 -13.21
C ASN A 30 -11.32 14.95 -12.45
N LEU A 31 -11.59 13.96 -11.60
CA LEU A 31 -12.81 13.94 -10.78
C LEU A 31 -12.79 15.08 -9.76
N ARG A 32 -13.78 15.97 -9.86
CA ARG A 32 -13.98 17.04 -8.89
C ARG A 32 -14.54 16.47 -7.59
N MET A 33 -14.03 16.98 -6.47
CA MET A 33 -14.66 16.76 -5.18
C MET A 33 -15.92 17.61 -5.05
N PRO A 34 -16.90 17.19 -4.22
CA PRO A 34 -18.09 17.98 -3.94
C PRO A 34 -17.74 19.41 -3.47
N LEU A 35 -18.61 20.37 -3.78
CA LEU A 35 -18.47 21.72 -3.25
C LEU A 35 -18.55 21.70 -1.71
N GLY A 36 -17.61 22.39 -1.05
CA GLY A 36 -17.51 22.39 0.41
C GLY A 36 -16.90 21.11 1.00
N TYR A 37 -16.26 20.26 0.18
CA TYR A 37 -15.57 19.06 0.65
C TYR A 37 -14.53 19.40 1.72
N GLN A 38 -14.72 18.83 2.90
CA GLN A 38 -13.73 18.82 3.96
C GLN A 38 -13.07 17.44 3.99
N PRO A 39 -11.75 17.35 3.75
CA PRO A 39 -11.03 16.09 3.81
C PRO A 39 -11.22 15.42 5.18
N PRO A 40 -11.84 14.23 5.29
CA PRO A 40 -12.09 13.62 6.58
C PRO A 40 -10.78 13.11 7.19
N LYS A 41 -10.80 12.89 8.50
CA LYS A 41 -9.72 12.21 9.21
C LYS A 41 -9.93 10.71 9.10
N PHE A 42 -8.92 10.00 8.59
CA PHE A 42 -8.97 8.55 8.45
C PHE A 42 -8.19 7.86 9.56
N GLN A 43 -8.71 6.73 10.01
CA GLN A 43 -7.88 5.74 10.70
C GLN A 43 -6.77 5.28 9.74
N GLN A 44 -5.53 5.27 10.24
CA GLN A 44 -4.37 4.88 9.45
C GLN A 44 -4.18 3.36 9.47
N PHE A 45 -4.03 2.76 8.30
CA PHE A 45 -3.71 1.36 8.10
C PHE A 45 -2.25 1.21 7.67
N ASP A 46 -1.48 0.41 8.42
CA ASP A 46 -0.07 0.16 8.16
C ASP A 46 0.21 -1.15 7.43
N GLY A 47 -0.85 -1.87 7.02
CA GLY A 47 -0.77 -3.23 6.49
C GLY A 47 -1.07 -4.31 7.53
N LYS A 48 -1.22 -3.94 8.81
CA LYS A 48 -1.62 -4.83 9.91
C LYS A 48 -3.07 -4.54 10.31
N GLY A 49 -3.73 -5.52 10.92
CA GLY A 49 -5.19 -5.50 11.13
C GLY A 49 -6.01 -5.96 9.91
N ASN A 50 -7.32 -6.13 10.08
CA ASN A 50 -8.21 -6.71 9.07
C ASN A 50 -8.41 -5.74 7.87
N PRO A 51 -7.96 -6.08 6.65
CA PRO A 51 -8.09 -5.19 5.50
C PRO A 51 -9.54 -4.93 5.09
N LYS A 52 -10.44 -5.92 5.24
CA LYS A 52 -11.87 -5.76 4.93
C LYS A 52 -12.54 -4.76 5.88
N GLN A 53 -12.18 -4.83 7.17
CA GLN A 53 -12.68 -3.88 8.17
C GLN A 53 -12.15 -2.47 7.91
N HIS A 54 -10.88 -2.33 7.53
CA HIS A 54 -10.31 -1.04 7.13
C HIS A 54 -11.08 -0.43 5.95
N ILE A 55 -11.32 -1.21 4.89
CA ILE A 55 -12.10 -0.76 3.73
C ILE A 55 -13.52 -0.34 4.14
N ALA A 56 -14.20 -1.10 5.00
CA ALA A 56 -15.54 -0.74 5.46
C ALA A 56 -15.56 0.61 6.19
N HIS A 57 -14.65 0.82 7.16
CA HIS A 57 -14.55 2.11 7.86
C HIS A 57 -14.15 3.26 6.94
N PHE A 58 -13.25 3.01 5.98
CA PHE A 58 -12.84 3.99 4.99
C PHE A 58 -14.01 4.44 4.10
N VAL A 59 -14.80 3.51 3.58
CA VAL A 59 -15.98 3.80 2.74
C VAL A 59 -17.00 4.60 3.54
N GLU A 60 -17.35 4.15 4.74
CA GLU A 60 -18.27 4.86 5.65
C GLU A 60 -17.81 6.31 5.91
N THR A 61 -16.51 6.51 6.17
CA THR A 61 -15.92 7.84 6.38
C THR A 61 -16.04 8.73 5.13
N CYS A 62 -15.82 8.16 3.94
CA CYS A 62 -15.93 8.90 2.68
C CYS A 62 -17.38 9.26 2.34
N GLU A 63 -18.32 8.35 2.59
CA GLU A 63 -19.75 8.60 2.36
C GLU A 63 -20.26 9.76 3.22
N ASN A 64 -19.86 9.80 4.50
CA ASN A 64 -20.13 10.93 5.39
C ASN A 64 -19.54 12.25 4.88
N ALA A 65 -18.41 12.20 4.16
CA ALA A 65 -17.80 13.33 3.47
C ALA A 65 -18.32 13.53 2.02
N ARG A 66 -19.44 12.87 1.64
CA ARG A 66 -20.09 12.93 0.33
C ARG A 66 -19.21 12.51 -0.85
N SER A 67 -18.18 11.70 -0.60
CA SER A 67 -17.31 11.13 -1.64
C SER A 67 -17.74 9.69 -1.94
N ARG A 68 -17.97 9.37 -3.22
CA ARG A 68 -18.47 8.05 -3.65
C ARG A 68 -17.84 7.60 -4.98
N GLY A 69 -17.97 6.31 -5.29
CA GLY A 69 -17.47 5.72 -6.54
C GLY A 69 -15.96 5.96 -6.72
N ASP A 70 -15.55 6.33 -7.92
CA ASP A 70 -14.12 6.50 -8.25
C ASP A 70 -13.43 7.66 -7.51
N GLN A 71 -14.19 8.56 -6.86
CA GLN A 71 -13.59 9.56 -5.95
C GLN A 71 -12.84 8.91 -4.78
N LEU A 72 -13.25 7.69 -4.38
CA LEU A 72 -12.62 6.92 -3.32
C LEU A 72 -11.16 6.57 -3.63
N VAL A 73 -10.83 6.36 -4.90
CA VAL A 73 -9.46 6.05 -5.35
C VAL A 73 -8.47 7.13 -4.94
N ARG A 74 -8.89 8.40 -5.03
CA ARG A 74 -8.07 9.56 -4.65
C ARG A 74 -7.90 9.70 -3.14
N GLN A 75 -8.75 9.06 -2.36
CA GLN A 75 -8.80 9.21 -0.90
C GLN A 75 -8.07 8.08 -0.17
N LEU A 76 -8.00 6.87 -0.74
CA LEU A 76 -7.46 5.71 -0.04
C LEU A 76 -6.05 5.94 0.50
N VAL A 77 -5.17 6.56 -0.30
CA VAL A 77 -3.78 6.85 0.09
C VAL A 77 -3.66 7.64 1.41
N ARG A 78 -4.66 8.48 1.72
CA ARG A 78 -4.70 9.30 2.94
C ARG A 78 -5.02 8.48 4.19
N SER A 79 -5.47 7.24 4.02
CA SER A 79 -5.72 6.28 5.09
C SER A 79 -4.56 5.28 5.28
N LEU A 80 -3.48 5.39 4.52
CA LEU A 80 -2.37 4.43 4.52
C LEU A 80 -1.11 5.03 5.15
N LYS A 81 -0.38 4.20 5.90
CA LYS A 81 0.96 4.51 6.41
C LYS A 81 1.89 3.30 6.26
N GLY A 82 3.19 3.50 6.51
CA GLY A 82 4.17 2.42 6.56
C GLY A 82 4.13 1.51 5.33
N ASN A 83 4.10 0.19 5.55
CA ASN A 83 4.12 -0.81 4.48
C ASN A 83 2.92 -0.69 3.51
N ALA A 84 1.74 -0.28 4.01
CA ALA A 84 0.59 -0.08 3.13
C ALA A 84 0.75 1.14 2.21
N PHE A 85 1.34 2.22 2.72
CA PHE A 85 1.65 3.39 1.90
C PHE A 85 2.72 3.07 0.86
N GLY A 86 3.78 2.36 1.25
CA GLY A 86 4.84 1.93 0.33
C GLY A 86 4.29 1.07 -0.82
N TRP A 87 3.45 0.09 -0.51
CA TRP A 87 2.77 -0.70 -1.55
C TRP A 87 1.95 0.18 -2.52
N TYR A 88 1.24 1.19 -2.01
CA TYR A 88 0.44 2.07 -2.87
C TYR A 88 1.31 2.90 -3.81
N THR A 89 2.47 3.37 -3.34
CA THR A 89 3.42 4.13 -4.17
C THR A 89 4.16 3.27 -5.19
N ASP A 90 4.23 1.97 -4.96
CA ASP A 90 4.86 1.00 -5.86
C ASP A 90 3.92 0.49 -6.96
N LEU A 91 2.63 0.84 -6.91
CA LEU A 91 1.69 0.54 -7.98
C LEU A 91 2.11 1.23 -9.28
N GLU A 92 1.98 0.53 -10.40
CA GLU A 92 2.25 1.10 -11.72
C GLU A 92 1.35 2.31 -12.00
N SER A 93 1.89 3.31 -12.67
CA SER A 93 1.16 4.55 -12.97
C SER A 93 0.00 4.29 -13.94
N GLU A 94 -1.11 4.99 -13.73
CA GLU A 94 -2.30 4.96 -14.61
C GLU A 94 -2.99 3.59 -14.80
N VAL A 95 -2.65 2.55 -14.03
CA VAL A 95 -3.30 1.22 -14.15
C VAL A 95 -4.63 1.11 -13.41
N ILE A 96 -4.85 1.93 -12.38
CA ILE A 96 -6.07 1.92 -11.58
C ILE A 96 -7.12 2.83 -12.24
N ASP A 97 -8.18 2.23 -12.75
CA ASP A 97 -9.24 2.97 -13.43
C ASP A 97 -10.57 2.94 -12.68
N SER A 98 -10.69 2.20 -11.58
CA SER A 98 -11.90 2.25 -10.74
C SER A 98 -11.63 1.99 -9.27
N TRP A 99 -12.58 2.39 -8.42
CA TRP A 99 -12.57 2.01 -7.00
C TRP A 99 -12.55 0.50 -6.80
N GLU A 100 -13.34 -0.24 -7.57
CA GLU A 100 -13.43 -1.70 -7.46
C GLU A 100 -12.09 -2.37 -7.77
N GLN A 101 -11.38 -1.91 -8.81
CA GLN A 101 -10.05 -2.40 -9.14
C GLN A 101 -9.05 -2.14 -8.01
N LEU A 102 -8.99 -0.91 -7.48
CA LEU A 102 -8.09 -0.59 -6.37
C LEU A 102 -8.40 -1.43 -5.12
N LYS A 103 -9.68 -1.63 -4.83
CA LYS A 103 -10.14 -2.45 -3.69
C LYS A 103 -9.69 -3.90 -3.85
N ILE A 104 -9.79 -4.47 -5.05
CA ILE A 104 -9.32 -5.83 -5.35
C ILE A 104 -7.81 -5.92 -5.13
N GLU A 105 -7.02 -5.02 -5.70
CA GLU A 105 -5.56 -4.99 -5.53
C GLU A 105 -5.15 -4.86 -4.06
N PHE A 106 -5.82 -3.98 -3.32
CA PHE A 106 -5.59 -3.79 -1.89
C PHE A 106 -5.89 -5.07 -1.09
N LEU A 107 -7.04 -5.71 -1.34
CA LEU A 107 -7.40 -6.94 -0.65
C LEU A 107 -6.46 -8.09 -1.04
N ASN A 108 -6.08 -8.23 -2.31
CA ASN A 108 -5.11 -9.24 -2.74
C ASN A 108 -3.77 -9.07 -2.00
N ARG A 109 -3.29 -7.85 -1.85
CA ARG A 109 -2.03 -7.56 -1.14
C ARG A 109 -2.09 -7.87 0.35
N PHE A 110 -3.12 -7.42 1.06
CA PHE A 110 -3.14 -7.44 2.53
C PHE A 110 -3.99 -8.57 3.14
N TYR A 111 -4.81 -9.25 2.35
CA TYR A 111 -5.55 -10.43 2.76
C TYR A 111 -4.70 -11.70 2.57
N SER A 112 -3.95 -11.80 1.47
CA SER A 112 -3.12 -12.97 1.15
C SER A 112 -1.94 -13.14 2.12
N THR A 113 -1.29 -12.03 2.50
CA THR A 113 -0.17 -12.06 3.46
C THR A 113 -0.60 -12.61 4.82
N ARG A 114 -1.85 -12.42 5.24
CA ARG A 114 -2.35 -12.94 6.53
C ARG A 114 -2.53 -14.45 6.52
N HIS A 115 -3.07 -15.01 5.45
CA HIS A 115 -3.28 -16.46 5.37
C HIS A 115 -1.96 -17.22 5.17
N VAL A 116 -1.05 -16.69 4.36
CA VAL A 116 0.26 -17.30 4.15
C VAL A 116 1.11 -17.24 5.42
N VAL A 117 1.18 -16.08 6.09
CA VAL A 117 1.93 -15.93 7.36
C VAL A 117 1.30 -16.77 8.46
N SER A 118 -0.04 -16.75 8.61
CA SER A 118 -0.75 -17.59 9.58
C SER A 118 -0.47 -19.08 9.36
N MET A 119 -0.47 -19.55 8.11
CA MET A 119 -0.15 -20.95 7.80
C MET A 119 1.32 -21.31 8.09
N MET A 120 2.25 -20.40 7.81
CA MET A 120 3.67 -20.57 8.15
C MET A 120 3.90 -20.58 9.68
N GLU A 121 3.23 -19.73 10.45
CA GLU A 121 3.28 -19.71 11.91
C GLU A 121 2.72 -21.02 12.51
N LEU A 122 1.60 -21.51 11.98
CA LEU A 122 0.98 -22.77 12.41
C LEU A 122 1.85 -24.00 12.11
N THR A 123 2.53 -24.03 10.96
CA THR A 123 3.43 -25.15 10.62
C THR A 123 4.74 -25.12 11.40
N ASN A 124 5.28 -23.93 11.69
CA ASN A 124 6.47 -23.79 12.54
C ASN A 124 6.20 -24.13 14.01
N THR A 125 5.03 -23.77 14.54
CA THR A 125 4.62 -24.14 15.91
C THR A 125 4.32 -25.62 16.03
N ARG A 126 3.75 -26.27 15.00
CA ARG A 126 3.59 -27.72 14.96
C ARG A 126 4.94 -28.45 14.93
N LYS A 127 5.87 -28.04 14.06
CA LYS A 127 7.22 -28.63 14.00
C LYS A 127 7.98 -28.48 15.33
N ARG A 128 7.89 -27.32 16.00
CA ARG A 128 8.49 -27.13 17.34
C ARG A 128 7.85 -27.97 18.45
N LYS A 129 6.60 -28.41 18.28
CA LYS A 129 5.91 -29.29 19.25
C LYS A 129 6.13 -30.78 18.94
N GLU A 130 6.75 -31.09 17.81
CA GLU A 130 7.11 -32.43 17.36
C GLU A 130 8.61 -32.72 17.55
N ASP A 131 9.39 -31.82 18.20
CA ASP A 131 10.72 -32.17 18.70
C ASP A 131 10.58 -33.25 19.79
N PRO A 132 11.36 -34.34 19.74
CA PRO A 132 10.89 -35.62 20.22
C PRO A 132 10.89 -35.68 21.74
N VAL A 133 9.74 -36.01 22.31
CA VAL A 133 9.64 -36.74 23.59
C VAL A 133 10.17 -38.16 23.36
N ILE A 134 11.45 -38.28 23.01
CA ILE A 134 12.21 -39.55 22.92
C ILE A 134 13.47 -39.38 23.76
N ASP A 135 13.26 -39.08 25.05
CA ASP A 135 14.29 -39.30 26.07
C ASP A 135 13.65 -39.77 27.37
N TYR A 136 12.85 -40.84 27.31
CA TYR A 136 12.31 -41.51 28.49
C TYR A 136 12.20 -43.03 28.33
N ILE A 137 13.22 -43.64 27.72
CA ILE A 137 13.43 -45.08 27.82
C ILE A 137 14.90 -45.28 28.18
N ASN A 138 15.15 -45.92 29.34
CA ASN A 138 16.44 -46.33 29.93
C ASN A 138 16.96 -45.55 31.15
N ARG A 139 16.14 -45.38 32.18
CA ARG A 139 16.64 -45.46 33.56
C ARG A 139 15.67 -46.27 34.41
N TRP A 140 16.17 -47.42 34.87
CA TRP A 140 15.59 -48.50 35.69
C TRP A 140 14.96 -49.65 34.92
#